data_AF-A0A947JQT0-F1
#
_entry.id   AF-A0A947JQT0-F1
#
_cell.length_a   1.000
_cell.length_b   1.000
_cell.length_c   1.000
_cell.angle_alpha   90.00
_cell.angle_beta   90.00
_cell.angle_gamma   90.00
#
_symmetry.space_group_name_H-M   'P 1'
#
loop_
_entity.id
_entity.type
_entity.pdbx_description
1 polymer ?
#
loop_
_entity_poly.entity_id
_entity_poly.type
_entity_poly.pdbx_seq_one_letter_code
_entity_poly.pdbx_strand_id
1 'polypeptide(L)' 'MQGDAVWERLRRAKKVFVGKGKKVQMYLPDPAVKDVLMRDVLGRSGNLRAPTLQVGGTYYVGFNEAMYEELMA' A
#
# COMPACT_ATOMS: atom_id res chain seq x y z
N MET A 1 -9.15 8.61 13.82
CA MET A 1 -9.85 7.56 13.04
C MET A 1 -8.82 6.53 12.58
N GLN A 2 -9.18 5.25 12.36
CA GLN A 2 -8.18 4.20 12.02
C GLN A 2 -7.37 4.51 10.75
N GLY A 3 -7.97 5.21 9.78
CA GLY A 3 -7.28 5.69 8.57
C GLY A 3 -6.14 6.68 8.85
N ASP A 4 -6.24 7.51 9.90
CA ASP A 4 -5.17 8.45 10.25
C ASP A 4 -3.91 7.70 10.70
N ALA A 5 -4.09 6.64 11.50
CA ALA A 5 -2.99 5.80 11.95
C ALA A 5 -2.31 5.03 10.79
N VAL A 6 -3.08 4.66 9.76
CA VAL A 6 -2.54 4.05 8.53
C VAL A 6 -1.69 5.07 7.75
N TRP A 7 -2.20 6.29 7.56
CA TRP A 7 -1.43 7.34 6.89
C TRP A 7 -0.10 7.63 7.59
N GLU A 8 -0.12 7.74 8.92
CA GLU A 8 1.09 8.02 9.72
C GLU A 8 2.19 6.96 9.55
N ARG A 9 1.81 5.72 9.21
CA ARG A 9 2.76 4.64 8.88
C ARG A 9 3.23 4.74 7.43
N LEU A 10 2.29 4.86 6.48
CA LEU A 10 2.61 4.86 5.06
C LEU A 10 3.44 6.07 4.64
N ARG A 11 3.20 7.27 5.19
CA ARG A 11 3.96 8.49 4.88
C ARG A 11 5.46 8.41 5.20
N ARG A 12 5.87 7.41 5.98
CA ARG A 12 7.28 7.14 6.35
C ARG A 12 7.92 6.07 5.46
N ALA A 13 7.13 5.42 4.62
CA ALA A 13 7.61 4.41 3.70
C ALA A 13 8.33 5.06 2.51
N LYS A 14 9.27 4.33 1.92
CA LYS A 14 9.96 4.72 0.69
C LYS A 14 9.01 4.62 -0.51
N LYS A 15 8.23 3.54 -0.57
CA LYS A 15 7.30 3.21 -1.65
C LYS A 15 6.12 2.40 -1.09
N VAL A 16 4.97 2.51 -1.75
CA VAL A 16 3.80 1.66 -1.47
C VAL A 16 3.29 1.07 -2.78
N PHE A 17 3.39 -0.25 -2.91
CA PHE A 17 2.78 -1.00 -3.99
C PHE A 17 1.38 -1.47 -3.57
N VAL A 18 0.41 -1.27 -4.46
CA VAL A 18 -0.99 -1.66 -4.24
C VAL A 18 -1.43 -2.62 -5.33
N GLY A 19 -1.67 -3.87 -4.95
CA GLY A 19 -2.24 -4.91 -5.80
C GLY A 19 -3.77 -4.79 -5.89
N LYS A 20 -4.27 -4.62 -7.10
CA LYS A 20 -5.71 -4.57 -7.43
C LYS A 20 -6.02 -5.54 -8.57
N GLY A 21 -6.16 -6.82 -8.23
CA GLY A 21 -6.37 -7.86 -9.23
C GLY A 21 -5.17 -7.94 -10.16
N LYS A 22 -5.39 -7.69 -11.46
CA LYS A 22 -4.32 -7.72 -12.48
C LYS A 22 -3.43 -6.47 -12.52
N LYS A 23 -3.80 -5.40 -11.81
CA LYS A 23 -3.04 -4.14 -11.82
C LYS A 23 -2.22 -3.97 -10.54
N VAL A 24 -1.02 -3.44 -10.69
CA VAL A 24 -0.18 -2.94 -9.60
C VAL A 24 -0.05 -1.43 -9.77
N GLN A 25 -0.19 -0.68 -8.69
CA GLN A 25 0.12 0.75 -8.66
C GLN A 25 1.22 1.00 -7.63
N MET A 26 2.18 1.85 -7.97
CA MET A 26 3.24 2.28 -7.08
C MET A 26 3.02 3.74 -6.71
N TYR A 27 3.11 4.03 -5.42
CA TYR A 27 3.00 5.37 -4.88
C TYR A 27 4.27 5.73 -4.11
N LEU A 28 4.70 6.98 -4.27
CA LEU A 28 5.56 7.67 -3.31
C LEU A 28 4.63 8.32 -2.27
N PRO A 29 4.78 8.01 -0.96
CA PRO A 29 3.86 8.50 0.08
C PRO A 29 4.00 10.00 0.36
N ASP A 30 3.44 10.82 -0.52
CA ASP A 30 3.43 12.28 -0.44
C ASP A 30 2.04 12.81 -0.06
N PRO A 31 1.93 13.91 0.70
CA PRO A 31 0.64 14.52 1.03
C PRO A 31 -0.25 14.82 -0.19
N ALA A 32 0.32 15.15 -1.34
CA ALA A 32 -0.42 15.43 -2.58
C ALA A 32 -1.16 14.20 -3.13
N VAL A 33 -0.69 12.98 -2.81
CA VAL A 33 -1.33 11.73 -3.24
C VAL A 33 -2.05 11.02 -2.11
N LYS A 34 -2.06 11.59 -0.90
CA LYS A 34 -2.63 10.99 0.31
C LYS A 34 -4.02 10.43 0.06
N ASP A 35 -4.95 11.22 -0.47
CA ASP A 35 -6.34 10.80 -0.58
C ASP A 35 -6.51 9.63 -1.55
N VAL A 36 -5.78 9.64 -2.67
CA VAL A 36 -5.81 8.55 -3.65
C VAL A 36 -5.15 7.30 -3.08
N LEU A 37 -3.98 7.43 -2.45
CA LEU A 37 -3.28 6.33 -1.80
C LEU A 37 -4.15 5.68 -0.70
N MET A 38 -4.75 6.50 0.17
CA MET A 38 -5.60 6.02 1.27
C MET A 38 -6.84 5.30 0.75
N ARG A 39 -7.47 5.78 -0.33
CA ARG A 39 -8.59 5.06 -0.99
C ARG A 39 -8.17 3.71 -1.56
N ASP A 40 -6.92 3.60 -1.99
CA ASP A 40 -6.39 2.41 -2.64
C ASP A 40 -5.95 1.33 -1.65
N VAL A 41 -5.32 1.74 -0.54
CA VAL A 41 -4.77 0.84 0.49
C VAL A 41 -5.78 0.42 1.53
N LEU A 42 -6.84 1.21 1.78
CA LEU A 42 -7.84 0.86 2.77
C LEU A 42 -8.87 -0.16 2.24
N GLY A 43 -9.20 -1.13 3.08
CA GLY A 43 -10.32 -2.05 2.90
C GLY A 43 -11.63 -1.49 3.47
N ARG A 44 -12.73 -2.26 3.33
CA ARG A 44 -14.08 -1.85 3.77
C ARG A 44 -14.17 -1.46 5.25
N SER A 45 -13.33 -2.03 6.10
CA SER A 45 -13.29 -1.78 7.55
C SER A 45 -12.37 -0.62 7.96
N GLY A 46 -11.70 0.05 7.02
CA GLY A 46 -10.75 1.14 7.31
C GLY A 46 -9.36 0.67 7.76
N ASN A 47 -9.07 -0.63 7.65
CA ASN A 47 -7.73 -1.19 7.80
C ASN A 47 -7.02 -1.34 6.44
N LEU A 48 -5.71 -1.58 6.45
CA LEU A 48 -4.99 -1.93 5.23
C LEU A 48 -5.58 -3.19 4.59
N ARG A 49 -5.70 -3.18 3.26
CA ARG A 49 -6.17 -4.31 2.48
C ARG A 49 -5.19 -5.47 2.61
N ALA A 50 -5.68 -6.62 3.05
CA ALA A 50 -4.91 -7.85 3.09
C ALA A 50 -4.67 -8.43 1.67
N PRO A 51 -3.56 -9.16 1.46
CA PRO A 51 -2.38 -9.26 2.34
C PRO A 51 -1.61 -7.94 2.46
N THR A 52 -0.85 -7.73 3.53
CA THR A 52 0.03 -6.56 3.68
C THR A 52 1.41 -7.00 4.16
N LEU A 53 2.46 -6.55 3.47
CA LEU A 53 3.86 -6.80 3.82
C LEU A 53 4.63 -5.49 3.88
N GLN A 54 5.65 -5.44 4.73
CA GLN A 54 6.62 -4.34 4.80
C GLN A 54 8.03 -4.92 4.70
N VAL A 55 8.77 -4.53 3.65
CA VAL A 55 10.13 -5.03 3.39
C VAL A 55 11.03 -3.85 3.02
N GLY A 56 12.13 -3.65 3.76
CA GLY A 56 13.13 -2.61 3.46
C GLY A 56 12.63 -1.15 3.47
N GLY A 57 11.46 -0.89 4.06
CA GLY A 57 10.77 0.41 4.03
C GLY A 57 9.76 0.56 2.89
N THR A 58 9.52 -0.49 2.11
CA THR A 58 8.47 -0.56 1.08
C THR A 58 7.28 -1.34 1.62
N TYR A 59 6.07 -0.85 1.37
CA TYR A 59 4.84 -1.61 1.65
C TYR A 59 4.29 -2.25 0.39
N TYR A 60 3.77 -3.47 0.54
CA TYR A 60 3.02 -4.20 -0.47
C TYR A 60 1.63 -4.48 0.11
N VAL A 61 0.60 -3.91 -0.50
CA VAL A 61 -0.77 -3.91 0.03
C VAL A 61 -1.71 -4.53 -0.99
N GLY A 62 -2.47 -5.55 -0.60
CA GLY A 62 -3.25 -6.37 -1.51
C GLY A 62 -2.41 -7.42 -2.24
N PHE A 63 -3.06 -8.17 -3.14
CA PHE A 63 -2.43 -9.26 -3.88
C PHE A 63 -2.36 -8.96 -5.38
N ASN A 64 -1.20 -9.24 -5.97
CA ASN A 64 -0.96 -9.35 -7.40
C ASN A 64 0.27 -10.24 -7.62
N GLU A 65 0.18 -11.22 -8.51
CA GLU A 65 1.25 -12.21 -8.73
C GLU A 65 2.60 -11.55 -9.10
N ALA A 66 2.63 -10.71 -10.13
CA ALA A 66 3.85 -10.03 -10.59
C ALA A 66 4.52 -9.18 -9.48
N MET A 67 3.72 -8.56 -8.61
CA MET A 67 4.23 -7.81 -7.45
C MET A 67 4.99 -8.68 -6.46
N TYR A 68 4.50 -9.90 -6.23
CA TYR A 68 5.14 -10.86 -5.32
C TYR A 68 6.32 -11.57 -5.97
N GLU A 69 6.24 -11.85 -7.28
CA GLU A 69 7.38 -12.37 -8.05
C GLU A 69 8.56 -11.41 -7.99
N GLU A 70 8.34 -10.10 -8.21
CA GLU A 70 9.39 -9.07 -8.09
C GLU A 70 9.97 -8.97 -6.67
N LEU A 71 9.17 -9.23 -5.64
CA LEU A 71 9.63 -9.23 -4.25
C LEU A 71 10.53 -10.43 -3.90
N MET A 72 10.33 -11.56 -4.59
CA MET A 72 11.07 -12.81 -4.34
C MET A 72 12.26 -13.02 -5.28
N ALA A 73 12.40 -12.17 -6.32
CA ALA A 73 13.51 -12.17 -7.26
C ALA A 73 14.74 -11.47 -6.69
#